data_AF-A0A2S8IPD7-F1
#
_entry.id   AF-A0A2S8IPD7-F1
#
_cell.length_a   1.000
_cell.length_b   1.000
_cell.length_c   1.000
_cell.angle_alpha   90.00
_cell.angle_beta   90.00
_cell.angle_gamma   90.00
#
_symmetry.space_group_name_H-M   'P 1'
#
loop_
_entity.id
_entity.type
_entity.pdbx_description
1 polymer ?
#
loop_
_entity_poly.entity_id
_entity_poly.type
_entity_poly.pdbx_seq_one_letter_code
_entity_poly.pdbx_strand_id
1 'polypeptide(L)'
;MNSREYRQWRQRRRAAWLEANRKRKHPDTEAERLIEFANMSAPYGGATEEEILVNFGMTKRRFIEKLWQVIPESNCADDEMHSLTIAYPNLS
;
A
#
# COMPACT_ATOMS: atom_id res chain seq x y z
N MET A 1 10.20 -10.90 14.52
CA MET A 1 10.50 -9.45 14.67
C MET A 1 9.49 -8.85 15.65
N ASN A 2 9.91 -7.99 16.57
CA ASN A 2 9.06 -7.50 17.68
C ASN A 2 8.12 -6.36 17.25
N SER A 3 6.93 -6.25 17.85
CA SER A 3 5.94 -5.18 17.58
C SER A 3 6.48 -3.75 17.71
N ARG A 4 7.59 -3.56 18.43
CA ARG A 4 8.33 -2.29 18.57
C ARG A 4 9.09 -1.89 17.30
N GLU A 5 9.70 -2.85 16.61
CA GLU A 5 10.43 -2.60 15.36
C GLU A 5 9.45 -2.23 14.25
N TYR A 6 8.30 -2.91 14.20
CA TYR A 6 7.19 -2.55 13.31
C TYR A 6 6.66 -1.14 13.58
N ARG A 7 6.67 -0.65 14.83
CA ARG A 7 6.22 0.71 15.16
C ARG A 7 7.23 1.78 14.74
N GLN A 8 8.53 1.55 14.97
CA GLN A 8 9.60 2.49 14.63
C GLN A 8 9.79 2.59 13.11
N TRP A 9 9.75 1.45 12.42
CA TRP A 9 9.79 1.40 10.97
C TRP A 9 8.56 2.09 10.35
N ARG A 10 7.36 1.90 10.91
CA ARG A 10 6.14 2.60 10.49
C ARG A 10 6.26 4.11 10.60
N GLN A 11 6.80 4.64 11.70
CA GLN A 11 6.96 6.09 11.86
C GLN A 11 7.95 6.69 10.88
N ARG A 12 9.10 6.04 10.65
CA ARG A 12 10.10 6.52 9.68
C ARG A 12 9.56 6.51 8.25
N ARG A 13 8.85 5.45 7.86
CA ARG A 13 8.24 5.36 6.53
C ARG A 13 7.08 6.33 6.33
N ARG A 14 6.24 6.56 7.35
CA ARG A 14 5.14 7.54 7.24
C ARG A 14 5.66 8.93 6.88
N ALA A 15 6.73 9.37 7.56
CA ALA A 15 7.34 10.67 7.29
C ALA A 15 7.90 10.75 5.86
N ALA A 16 8.66 9.74 5.43
CA ALA A 16 9.23 9.68 4.09
C ALA A 16 8.15 9.66 3.00
N TRP A 17 7.06 8.92 3.23
CA TRP A 17 5.97 8.78 2.27
C TRP A 17 5.09 10.03 2.19
N LEU A 18 4.78 10.67 3.32
CA LEU A 18 4.10 11.98 3.37
C LEU A 18 4.89 13.07 2.64
N GLU A 19 6.22 13.10 2.80
CA GLU A 19 7.10 14.02 2.08
C GLU A 19 7.15 13.74 0.57
N ALA A 20 7.25 12.47 0.17
CA ALA A 20 7.23 12.07 -1.24
C ALA A 20 5.87 12.38 -1.91
N ASN A 21 4.77 12.18 -1.18
CA ASN A 21 3.41 12.48 -1.63
C ASN A 21 3.21 13.99 -1.85
N ARG A 22 3.68 14.83 -0.90
CA ARG A 22 3.56 16.30 -0.99
C ARG A 22 4.23 16.89 -2.24
N LYS A 23 5.26 16.22 -2.78
CA LYS A 23 6.04 16.71 -3.93
C LYS A 23 5.47 16.33 -5.31
N ARG A 24 4.52 15.40 -5.43
CA ARG A 24 4.10 14.83 -6.73
C ARG A 24 2.63 15.17 -7.04
N LYS A 25 2.39 15.91 -8.13
CA LYS A 25 1.12 16.56 -8.52
C LYS A 25 0.21 15.77 -9.50
N HIS A 26 0.52 14.53 -9.91
CA HIS A 26 -0.18 13.86 -11.02
C HIS A 26 -1.09 12.66 -10.63
N PRO A 27 -2.20 12.42 -11.35
CA PRO A 27 -3.18 11.36 -11.07
C PRO A 27 -2.74 9.94 -11.53
N ASP A 28 -1.88 9.82 -12.55
CA ASP A 28 -1.30 8.53 -12.98
C ASP A 28 -0.41 7.91 -11.88
N THR A 29 0.05 8.75 -10.94
CA THR A 29 0.84 8.34 -9.77
C THR A 29 0.00 7.63 -8.71
N GLU A 30 -1.34 7.71 -8.73
CA GLU A 30 -2.16 7.07 -7.70
C GLU A 30 -2.10 5.54 -7.79
N ALA A 31 -2.20 4.97 -9.01
CA ALA A 31 -2.08 3.55 -9.26
C ALA A 31 -0.70 3.01 -8.85
N GLU A 32 0.37 3.66 -9.29
CA GLU A 32 1.74 3.32 -8.93
C GLU A 32 1.96 3.40 -7.40
N ARG A 33 1.39 4.43 -6.74
CA ARG A 33 1.46 4.58 -5.28
C ARG A 33 0.70 3.49 -4.54
N LEU A 34 -0.46 3.06 -5.05
CA LEU A 34 -1.22 1.97 -4.46
C LEU A 34 -0.40 0.69 -4.47
N ILE A 35 0.19 0.35 -5.63
CA ILE A 35 1.02 -0.83 -5.80
C ILE A 35 2.29 -0.74 -4.96
N GLU A 36 3.02 0.38 -5.03
CA GLU A 36 4.24 0.58 -4.24
C GLU A 36 3.94 0.43 -2.75
N PHE A 37 2.94 1.14 -2.23
CA PHE A 37 2.56 1.09 -0.81
C PHE A 37 2.11 -0.30 -0.37
N ALA A 38 1.39 -1.02 -1.23
CA ALA A 38 0.94 -2.38 -0.98
C ALA A 38 2.13 -3.34 -0.92
N ASN A 39 3.03 -3.33 -1.91
CA ASN A 39 4.25 -4.16 -1.94
C ASN A 39 5.14 -3.89 -0.74
N MET A 40 5.30 -2.62 -0.38
CA MET A 40 6.08 -2.21 0.77
C MET A 40 5.52 -2.72 2.10
N SER A 41 4.23 -3.03 2.18
CA SER A 41 3.52 -3.42 3.40
C SER A 41 3.17 -4.91 3.43
N ALA A 42 3.15 -5.58 2.26
CA ALA A 42 2.80 -6.99 2.12
C ALA A 42 3.67 -7.94 2.97
N PRO A 43 5.01 -7.78 3.06
CA PRO A 43 5.85 -8.63 3.92
C PRO A 43 5.50 -8.59 5.42
N TYR A 44 4.69 -7.62 5.85
CA TYR A 44 4.30 -7.40 7.24
C TYR A 44 2.82 -7.70 7.51
N GLY A 45 2.13 -8.35 6.57
CA GLY A 45 0.69 -8.64 6.68
C GLY A 45 -0.21 -7.51 6.15
N GLY A 46 0.35 -6.60 5.36
CA GLY A 46 -0.39 -5.51 4.71
C GLY A 46 -0.55 -4.27 5.59
N ALA A 47 -1.11 -3.23 5.00
CA ALA A 47 -1.38 -1.95 5.65
C ALA A 47 -2.63 -2.00 6.53
N THR A 48 -2.60 -1.27 7.64
CA THR A 48 -3.78 -1.11 8.51
C THR A 48 -4.78 -0.13 7.92
N GLU A 49 -6.02 -0.18 8.40
CA GLU A 49 -7.07 0.76 7.97
C GLU A 49 -6.69 2.21 8.25
N GLU A 50 -6.09 2.49 9.41
CA GLU A 50 -5.61 3.83 9.76
C GLU A 50 -4.52 4.33 8.79
N GLU A 51 -3.59 3.45 8.38
CA GLU A 51 -2.53 3.82 7.45
C GLU A 51 -3.07 4.10 6.05
N ILE A 52 -4.03 3.29 5.59
CA ILE A 52 -4.70 3.50 4.31
C ILE A 52 -5.52 4.80 4.34
N LEU A 53 -6.22 5.07 5.44
CA LEU A 53 -7.00 6.30 5.61
C LEU A 53 -6.11 7.55 5.64
N VAL A 54 -4.97 7.51 6.34
CA VAL A 54 -4.04 8.65 6.42
C VAL A 54 -3.33 8.91 5.08
N ASN A 55 -2.97 7.88 4.33
CA ASN A 55 -2.20 8.05 3.08
C ASN A 55 -3.08 8.27 1.84
N PHE A 56 -4.26 7.64 1.78
CA PHE A 56 -5.14 7.65 0.60
C PHE A 56 -6.53 8.24 0.86
N GLY A 57 -6.88 8.56 2.11
CA GLY A 57 -8.19 9.13 2.44
C GLY A 57 -9.36 8.18 2.20
N MET A 58 -9.13 6.87 2.15
CA MET A 58 -10.17 5.87 1.89
C MET A 58 -10.10 4.70 2.86
N THR A 59 -11.17 3.89 2.87
CA THR A 59 -11.26 2.70 3.72
C THR A 59 -10.38 1.56 3.18
N LYS A 60 -10.01 0.62 4.05
CA LYS A 60 -9.21 -0.55 3.66
C LYS A 60 -9.87 -1.34 2.52
N ARG A 61 -11.20 -1.51 2.57
CA ARG A 61 -11.96 -2.17 1.51
C ARG A 61 -11.80 -1.47 0.16
N ARG A 62 -12.03 -0.15 0.12
CA ARG A 62 -11.92 0.64 -1.12
C ARG A 62 -10.50 0.66 -1.67
N PHE A 63 -9.50 0.61 -0.78
CA PHE A 63 -8.10 0.45 -1.16
C PHE A 63 -7.84 -0.89 -1.82
N ILE A 64 -8.33 -2.00 -1.25
CA ILE A 64 -8.17 -3.34 -1.82
C ILE A 64 -8.85 -3.42 -3.18
N GLU A 65 -10.07 -2.90 -3.32
CA GLU A 65 -10.79 -2.84 -4.60
C GLU A 65 -9.99 -2.08 -5.67
N LYS A 66 -9.50 -0.88 -5.33
CA LYS A 66 -8.66 -0.08 -6.24
C LYS A 66 -7.34 -0.77 -6.56
N LEU A 67 -6.70 -1.40 -5.58
CA LEU A 67 -5.43 -2.11 -5.77
C LEU A 67 -5.59 -3.23 -6.80
N TRP A 68 -6.66 -4.03 -6.69
CA TRP A 68 -6.94 -5.09 -7.65
C TRP A 68 -7.38 -4.59 -9.03
N GLN A 69 -7.92 -3.37 -9.13
CA GLN A 69 -8.18 -2.73 -10.42
C GLN A 69 -6.90 -2.31 -11.15
N VAL A 70 -5.91 -1.78 -10.41
CA VAL A 70 -4.68 -1.22 -11.02
C VAL A 70 -3.57 -2.24 -11.28
N ILE A 71 -3.51 -3.34 -10.52
CA ILE A 71 -2.53 -4.43 -10.72
C ILE A 71 -2.54 -4.98 -12.17
N PRO A 72 -3.71 -5.35 -12.76
CA PRO A 72 -3.73 -5.88 -14.12
C PRO A 72 -3.32 -4.83 -15.18
N GLU A 73 -3.47 -3.54 -14.89
CA GLU A 73 -3.05 -2.46 -15.79
C GLU A 73 -1.53 -2.20 -15.75
N SER A 74 -0.83 -2.65 -14.69
CA SER A 74 0.54 -2.23 -14.38
C SER A 74 1.63 -3.28 -14.66
N ASN A 75 1.31 -4.41 -15.30
CA ASN A 75 2.28 -5.50 -15.59
C ASN A 75 3.08 -5.95 -14.34
N CYS A 76 2.38 -6.11 -13.21
CA CYS A 76 2.98 -6.54 -11.95
C CYS A 76 3.54 -7.97 -12.06
N ALA A 77 4.72 -8.24 -11.49
CA ALA A 77 5.34 -9.57 -11.53
C ALA A 77 4.58 -10.59 -10.65
N ASP A 78 4.58 -11.86 -11.06
CA ASP A 78 3.84 -12.96 -10.43
C ASP A 78 4.19 -13.15 -8.93
N ASP A 79 5.46 -12.96 -8.56
CA ASP A 79 5.95 -13.05 -7.17
C ASP A 79 5.40 -11.92 -6.27
N GLU A 80 5.28 -10.71 -6.81
CA GLU A 80 4.66 -9.58 -6.11
C GLU A 80 3.15 -9.81 -5.94
N MET A 81 2.51 -10.35 -6.97
CA MET A 81 1.07 -10.65 -6.94
C MET A 81 0.72 -11.68 -5.86
N HIS A 82 1.55 -12.70 -5.66
CA HIS A 82 1.34 -13.69 -4.60
C HIS A 82 1.45 -13.06 -3.20
N SER A 83 2.48 -12.24 -2.96
CA SER A 83 2.64 -11.52 -1.68
C SER A 83 1.48 -10.55 -1.42
N LEU A 84 0.99 -9.87 -2.45
CA LEU A 84 -0.16 -8.97 -2.35
C LEU A 84 -1.46 -9.72 -2.06
N THR A 85 -1.65 -10.90 -2.65
CA THR A 85 -2.84 -11.74 -2.41
C THR A 85 -2.96 -12.17 -0.96
N ILE A 86 -1.83 -12.52 -0.33
CA ILE A 86 -1.79 -12.93 1.08
C ILE A 86 -2.08 -11.76 2.02
N ALA A 87 -1.53 -10.58 1.72
CA ALA A 87 -1.67 -9.39 2.56
C ALA A 87 -3.00 -8.65 2.37
N TYR A 88 -3.57 -8.72 1.17
CA TYR A 88 -4.78 -8.01 0.74
C TYR A 88 -5.72 -8.98 0.02
N PRO A 89 -6.35 -9.92 0.75
CA PRO A 89 -7.28 -10.85 0.13
C PRO A 89 -8.41 -10.09 -0.54
N ASN A 90 -8.75 -10.50 -1.76
CA ASN A 90 -9.84 -9.88 -2.50
C ASN A 90 -11.16 -10.14 -1.77
N LEU A 91 -11.73 -9.10 -1.18
CA LEU A 91 -12.98 -9.15 -0.43
C LEU A 91 -14.12 -9.11 -1.44
N SER A 92 -14.39 -10.25 -2.07
CA SER A 92 -15.52 -10.41 -2.98
C SER A 92 -16.87 -10.42 -2.26
#